data_AF-A0A949IRJ4-F1
#
_entry.id   AF-A0A949IRJ4-F1
#
_cell.length_a   1.000
_cell.length_b   1.000
_cell.length_c   1.000
_cell.angle_alpha   90.00
_cell.angle_beta   90.00
_cell.angle_gamma   90.00
#
_symmetry.space_group_name_H-M   'P 1'
#
loop_
_entity.id
_entity.type
_entity.pdbx_description
1 polymer ?
#
loop_
_entity_poly.entity_id
_entity_poly.type
_entity_poly.pdbx_seq_one_letter_code
_entity_poly.pdbx_strand_id
1 'polypeptide(L)'
;NPDGALKTYPGSAMIAYRLTRPADRLVLVEKHPGEYAELQKNFAGAKNAETAQADGFQLLADKVPFAERRGLVLADPSYEIKSEYALLPKQLARAFKKWPQGQFMLWYPLLPSAAHQGMLADLRKTDVTNMLVSEIRLDAPPEETFRMHGSGVIVVNPPFGFETALDELTRHITACLPAKAEASVFWLDNRRISPETSRLGHI
;
A
#
# COMPACT_ATOMS: atom_id res chain seq x y z
N ASN A 1 23.52 1.99 -8.16
CA ASN A 1 24.64 2.18 -7.20
C ASN A 1 25.73 1.12 -7.40
N PRO A 2 26.42 1.06 -8.56
CA PRO A 2 27.41 0.00 -8.85
C PRO A 2 28.70 0.09 -8.01
N ASP A 3 29.00 1.28 -7.48
CA ASP A 3 30.16 1.59 -6.64
C ASP A 3 29.87 1.44 -5.14
N GLY A 4 28.70 0.88 -4.77
CA GLY A 4 28.28 0.73 -3.37
C GLY A 4 27.79 2.03 -2.70
N ALA A 5 27.98 3.20 -3.35
CA ALA A 5 27.47 4.47 -2.85
C ALA A 5 25.99 4.66 -3.20
N LEU A 6 25.16 4.94 -2.19
CA LEU A 6 23.73 5.17 -2.38
C LEU A 6 23.47 6.51 -3.10
N LYS A 7 23.30 6.47 -4.42
CA LYS A 7 23.02 7.64 -5.27
C LYS A 7 21.58 7.68 -5.75
N THR A 8 20.99 6.50 -5.97
CA THR A 8 19.62 6.35 -6.47
C THR A 8 18.88 5.31 -5.65
N TYR A 9 17.64 5.61 -5.28
CA TYR A 9 16.73 4.65 -4.66
C TYR A 9 15.53 4.43 -5.59
N PRO A 10 15.22 3.18 -5.99
CA PRO A 10 14.12 2.93 -6.90
C PRO A 10 12.78 3.12 -6.17
N GLY A 11 11.93 4.00 -6.69
CA GLY A 11 10.54 4.10 -6.26
C GLY A 11 9.71 2.86 -6.62
N SER A 12 8.49 2.78 -6.09
CA SER A 12 7.57 1.65 -6.28
C SER A 12 7.32 1.31 -7.76
N ALA A 13 7.21 2.31 -8.63
CA ALA A 13 7.05 2.12 -10.07
C ALA A 13 8.20 1.32 -10.70
N MET A 14 9.45 1.66 -10.34
CA MET A 14 10.63 0.97 -10.86
C MET A 14 10.76 -0.43 -10.27
N ILE A 15 10.48 -0.60 -8.97
CA ILE A 15 10.43 -1.93 -8.33
C ILE A 15 9.41 -2.82 -9.04
N ALA A 16 8.18 -2.34 -9.23
CA ALA A 16 7.12 -3.09 -9.90
C ALA A 16 7.53 -3.48 -11.33
N TYR A 17 8.04 -2.54 -12.12
CA TYR A 17 8.49 -2.80 -13.49
C TYR A 17 9.56 -3.88 -13.58
N ARG A 18 10.50 -3.91 -12.64
CA ARG A 18 11.58 -4.91 -12.61
C ARG A 18 11.11 -6.28 -12.13
N LEU A 19 10.03 -6.35 -11.37
CA LEU A 19 9.45 -7.61 -10.87
C LEU A 19 8.40 -8.21 -11.81
N THR A 20 7.73 -7.37 -12.62
CA THR A 20 6.74 -7.83 -13.60
C THR A 20 7.36 -8.57 -14.78
N ARG A 21 6.61 -9.51 -15.36
CA ARG A 21 7.00 -10.22 -16.58
C ARG A 21 6.62 -9.38 -17.81
N PRO A 22 7.20 -9.64 -18.99
CA PRO A 22 6.86 -8.93 -20.22
C PRO A 22 5.37 -8.99 -20.62
N ALA A 23 4.64 -10.01 -20.15
CA ALA A 23 3.20 -10.19 -20.42
C ALA A 23 2.29 -9.48 -19.39
N ASP A 24 2.85 -8.97 -18.29
CA ASP A 24 2.10 -8.22 -17.28
C ASP A 24 2.02 -6.74 -17.69
N ARG A 25 0.91 -6.07 -17.38
CA ARG A 25 0.69 -4.64 -17.69
C ARG A 25 0.82 -3.80 -16.43
N LEU A 26 1.55 -2.68 -16.51
CA LEU A 26 1.62 -1.67 -15.46
C LEU A 26 0.86 -0.41 -15.87
N VAL A 27 0.11 0.14 -14.92
CA VAL A 27 -0.51 1.46 -15.02
C VAL A 27 0.04 2.31 -13.88
N LEU A 28 0.79 3.35 -14.23
CA LEU A 28 1.48 4.23 -13.30
C LEU A 28 0.79 5.59 -13.31
N VAL A 29 0.31 6.04 -12.16
CA VAL A 29 -0.48 7.28 -12.06
C VAL A 29 0.19 8.22 -11.09
N GLU A 30 0.40 9.46 -11.53
CA GLU A 30 0.98 10.53 -10.72
C GLU A 30 0.18 11.82 -10.95
N LYS A 31 -0.10 12.56 -9.88
CA LYS A 31 -0.88 13.80 -9.94
C LYS A 31 0.02 15.01 -10.17
N HIS A 32 1.16 15.06 -9.50
CA HIS A 32 2.05 16.20 -9.54
C HIS A 32 2.68 16.33 -10.94
N PRO A 33 2.53 17.47 -11.63
CA PRO A 33 3.01 17.61 -13.01
C PRO A 33 4.51 17.38 -13.17
N GLY A 34 5.31 17.82 -12.20
CA GLY A 34 6.76 17.64 -12.20
C GLY A 34 7.17 16.17 -12.04
N GLU A 35 6.55 15.46 -11.08
CA GLU A 35 6.85 14.04 -10.85
C GLU A 35 6.34 13.18 -12.02
N TYR A 36 5.20 13.55 -12.61
CA TYR A 36 4.69 12.89 -13.81
C TYR A 36 5.63 13.03 -15.01
N ALA A 37 6.24 14.20 -15.22
CA ALA A 37 7.19 14.40 -16.30
C ALA A 37 8.42 13.48 -16.15
N GLU A 38 8.93 13.33 -14.93
CA GLU A 38 10.05 12.42 -14.64
C GLU A 38 9.62 10.95 -14.74
N LEU A 39 8.41 10.61 -14.29
CA LEU A 39 7.82 9.27 -14.49
C LEU A 39 7.73 8.93 -15.98
N GLN A 40 7.21 9.84 -16.81
CA GLN A 40 7.12 9.62 -18.25
C GLN A 40 8.50 9.41 -18.89
N LYS A 41 9.49 10.19 -18.50
CA LYS A 41 10.89 10.03 -18.94
C LYS A 41 11.44 8.65 -18.58
N ASN A 42 11.27 8.25 -17.31
CA ASN A 42 11.79 6.98 -16.80
C ASN A 42 11.19 5.76 -17.49
N PHE A 43 9.98 5.90 -18.05
CA PHE A 43 9.22 4.82 -18.68
C PHE A 43 9.03 4.96 -20.20
N ALA A 44 9.68 5.93 -20.85
CA ALA A 44 9.50 6.21 -22.29
C ALA A 44 9.76 5.01 -23.23
N GLY A 45 10.60 4.05 -22.81
CA GLY A 45 10.89 2.82 -23.56
C GLY A 45 10.19 1.55 -23.04
N ALA A 46 9.37 1.67 -21.99
CA ALA A 46 8.73 0.52 -21.37
C ALA A 46 7.55 0.01 -22.21
N LYS A 47 7.66 -1.20 -22.76
CA LYS A 47 6.63 -1.78 -23.64
C LYS A 47 5.33 -2.17 -22.93
N ASN A 48 5.41 -2.40 -21.62
CA ASN A 48 4.32 -2.91 -20.81
C ASN A 48 3.92 -1.96 -19.67
N ALA A 49 4.27 -0.68 -19.76
CA ALA A 49 3.89 0.34 -18.78
C ALA A 49 3.20 1.53 -19.45
N GLU A 50 2.05 1.93 -18.90
CA GLU A 50 1.33 3.14 -19.26
C GLU A 50 1.47 4.15 -18.12
N THR A 51 1.69 5.42 -18.46
CA THR A 51 1.75 6.52 -17.48
C THR A 51 0.56 7.44 -17.68
N ALA A 52 -0.06 7.90 -16.59
CA ALA A 52 -1.15 8.87 -16.65
C ALA A 52 -1.00 9.96 -15.58
N GLN A 53 -1.24 11.21 -15.98
CA GLN A 53 -1.30 12.32 -15.04
C GLN A 53 -2.72 12.45 -14.46
N ALA A 54 -2.94 11.97 -13.25
CA ALA A 54 -4.25 12.00 -12.63
C ALA A 54 -4.19 11.81 -11.10
N ASP A 55 -5.33 12.02 -10.44
CA ASP A 55 -5.50 11.66 -9.04
C ASP A 55 -5.67 10.14 -8.91
N GLY A 56 -4.56 9.43 -8.70
CA GLY A 56 -4.53 7.96 -8.64
C GLY A 56 -5.44 7.37 -7.55
N PHE A 57 -5.63 8.11 -6.46
CA PHE A 57 -6.47 7.68 -5.36
C PHE A 57 -7.97 7.78 -5.70
N GLN A 58 -8.39 8.82 -6.43
CA GLN A 58 -9.74 8.88 -6.98
C GLN A 58 -9.97 7.81 -8.06
N LEU A 59 -8.94 7.49 -8.84
CA LEU A 59 -9.01 6.47 -9.89
C LEU A 59 -9.02 5.02 -9.39
N LEU A 60 -8.75 4.78 -8.10
CA LEU A 60 -8.67 3.44 -7.51
C LEU A 60 -9.91 2.58 -7.85
N ALA A 61 -11.10 3.14 -7.67
CA ALA A 61 -12.35 2.45 -7.98
C ALA A 61 -12.71 2.47 -9.48
N ASP A 62 -12.17 3.39 -10.26
CA ASP A 62 -12.54 3.58 -11.67
C ASP A 62 -11.73 2.70 -12.62
N LYS A 63 -10.56 2.24 -12.18
CA LYS A 63 -9.67 1.37 -12.97
C LYS A 63 -9.88 -0.13 -12.73
N VAL A 64 -10.62 -0.51 -11.68
CA VAL A 64 -10.89 -1.92 -11.35
C VAL A 64 -12.33 -2.34 -11.69
N PRO A 65 -12.57 -3.60 -12.07
CA PRO A 65 -11.56 -4.64 -12.32
C PRO A 65 -10.77 -4.40 -13.60
N PHE A 66 -9.49 -4.78 -13.59
CA PHE A 66 -8.67 -4.82 -14.81
C PHE A 66 -9.19 -5.90 -15.77
N ALA A 67 -8.92 -5.76 -17.07
CA ALA A 67 -9.35 -6.72 -18.10
C ALA A 67 -8.80 -8.13 -17.83
N GLU A 68 -7.59 -8.20 -17.27
CA GLU A 68 -6.85 -9.40 -16.91
C GLU A 68 -7.46 -10.11 -15.69
N ARG A 69 -8.35 -9.45 -14.93
CA ARG A 69 -9.02 -9.93 -13.70
C ARG A 69 -8.08 -10.45 -12.60
N ARG A 70 -6.79 -10.17 -12.73
CA ARG A 70 -5.69 -10.49 -11.80
C ARG A 70 -4.75 -9.29 -11.76
N GLY A 71 -4.25 -8.94 -10.58
CA GLY A 71 -3.34 -7.82 -10.42
C GLY A 71 -3.29 -7.32 -8.99
N LEU A 72 -2.42 -6.35 -8.77
CA LEU A 72 -2.22 -5.65 -7.51
C LEU A 72 -2.45 -4.16 -7.75
N VAL A 73 -3.24 -3.52 -6.90
CA VAL A 73 -3.31 -2.07 -6.80
C VAL A 73 -2.45 -1.62 -5.62
N LEU A 74 -1.39 -0.87 -5.89
CA LEU A 74 -0.60 -0.20 -4.86
C LEU A 74 -1.02 1.27 -4.81
N ALA A 75 -1.37 1.78 -3.63
CA ALA A 75 -1.59 3.21 -3.43
C ALA A 75 -0.76 3.72 -2.25
N ASP A 76 -0.05 4.81 -2.51
CA ASP A 76 0.83 5.48 -1.55
C ASP A 76 0.55 6.99 -1.59
N PRO A 77 -0.54 7.46 -0.96
CA PRO A 77 -0.87 8.89 -0.91
C PRO A 77 0.16 9.67 -0.08
N SER A 78 0.29 10.99 -0.32
CA SER A 78 1.19 11.84 0.50
C SER A 78 0.63 12.18 1.89
N TYR A 79 -0.70 12.04 2.09
CA TYR A 79 -1.41 12.39 3.33
C TYR A 79 -1.24 13.86 3.76
N GLU A 80 -1.02 14.76 2.80
CA GLU A 80 -0.98 16.21 3.03
C GLU A 80 -2.34 16.77 3.48
N ILE A 81 -3.44 16.13 3.06
CA ILE A 81 -4.79 16.58 3.37
C ILE A 81 -5.44 15.58 4.31
N LYS A 82 -5.85 16.04 5.50
CA LYS A 82 -6.48 15.17 6.54
C LYS A 82 -7.66 14.34 6.01
N SER A 83 -8.38 14.83 5.00
CA SER A 83 -9.49 14.10 4.38
C SER A 83 -9.06 12.80 3.71
N GLU A 84 -7.78 12.61 3.37
CA GLU A 84 -7.28 11.40 2.70
C GLU A 84 -7.49 10.15 3.58
N TYR A 85 -7.26 10.25 4.90
CA TYR A 85 -7.58 9.18 5.86
C TYR A 85 -9.07 8.82 5.86
N ALA A 86 -9.96 9.81 5.70
CA ALA A 86 -11.41 9.58 5.69
C ALA A 86 -11.94 9.11 4.33
N LEU A 87 -11.21 9.37 3.25
CA LEU A 87 -11.56 8.96 1.89
C LEU A 87 -11.11 7.53 1.59
N LEU A 88 -10.02 7.06 2.20
CA LEU A 88 -9.43 5.75 1.90
C LEU A 88 -10.41 4.60 2.13
N PRO A 89 -11.11 4.50 3.27
CA PRO A 89 -12.08 3.43 3.50
C PRO A 89 -13.20 3.44 2.44
N LYS A 90 -13.63 4.63 2.02
CA LYS A 90 -14.71 4.79 1.02
C LYS A 90 -14.27 4.34 -0.38
N GLN A 91 -13.08 4.77 -0.81
CA GLN A 91 -12.57 4.38 -2.14
C GLN A 91 -12.23 2.90 -2.19
N LEU A 92 -11.62 2.35 -1.14
CA LEU A 92 -11.33 0.93 -1.05
C LEU A 92 -12.61 0.09 -1.08
N ALA A 93 -13.65 0.48 -0.31
CA ALA A 93 -14.93 -0.22 -0.33
C ALA A 93 -15.59 -0.21 -1.72
N ARG A 94 -15.52 0.92 -2.45
CA ARG A 94 -16.03 1.02 -3.83
C ARG A 94 -15.25 0.12 -4.79
N ALA A 95 -13.93 0.11 -4.70
CA ALA A 95 -13.06 -0.73 -5.53
C ALA A 95 -13.27 -2.21 -5.23
N PHE A 96 -13.29 -2.59 -3.95
CA PHE A 96 -13.53 -3.95 -3.49
C PHE A 96 -14.90 -4.47 -3.95
N LYS A 97 -15.97 -3.66 -3.89
CA LYS A 97 -17.29 -4.05 -4.39
C LYS A 97 -17.27 -4.38 -5.90
N LYS A 98 -16.45 -3.70 -6.69
CA LYS A 98 -16.27 -3.97 -8.13
C LYS A 98 -15.35 -5.17 -8.40
N TRP A 99 -14.35 -5.39 -7.54
CA TRP A 99 -13.36 -6.45 -7.70
C TRP A 99 -12.99 -7.12 -6.35
N PRO A 100 -13.87 -7.97 -5.78
CA PRO A 100 -13.69 -8.54 -4.44
C PRO A 100 -12.47 -9.45 -4.30
N GLN A 101 -12.00 -10.04 -5.40
CA GLN A 101 -10.82 -10.90 -5.46
C GLN A 101 -9.52 -10.14 -5.79
N GLY A 102 -9.59 -8.82 -5.99
CA GLY A 102 -8.42 -7.99 -6.28
C GLY A 102 -7.49 -7.90 -5.07
N GLN A 103 -6.19 -7.79 -5.33
CA GLN A 103 -5.21 -7.48 -4.29
C GLN A 103 -4.99 -5.97 -4.22
N PHE A 104 -5.03 -5.43 -3.01
CA PHE A 104 -4.80 -4.02 -2.76
C PHE A 104 -3.73 -3.87 -1.68
N MET A 105 -2.75 -3.00 -1.89
CA MET A 105 -1.71 -2.65 -0.93
C MET A 105 -1.73 -1.13 -0.74
N LEU A 106 -2.03 -0.68 0.47
CA LEU A 106 -2.23 0.73 0.78
C LEU A 106 -1.28 1.14 1.90
N TRP A 107 -0.39 2.10 1.63
CA TRP A 107 0.49 2.66 2.65
C TRP A 107 -0.17 3.83 3.38
N TYR A 108 0.16 4.04 4.66
CA TYR A 108 -0.24 5.20 5.44
C TYR A 108 0.78 5.57 6.52
N PRO A 109 0.96 6.87 6.84
CA PRO A 109 1.84 7.30 7.91
C PRO A 109 1.13 7.28 9.26
N LEU A 110 1.89 7.03 10.33
CA LEU A 110 1.49 7.23 11.72
C LEU A 110 1.95 8.63 12.16
N LEU A 111 1.01 9.56 12.22
CA LEU A 111 1.20 10.95 12.65
C LEU A 111 0.69 11.15 14.08
N PRO A 112 1.07 12.25 14.79
CA PRO A 112 0.64 12.47 16.17
C PRO A 112 -0.85 12.75 16.30
N SER A 113 -1.51 13.14 15.20
CA SER A 113 -2.96 13.27 15.13
C SER A 113 -3.71 11.95 15.31
N ALA A 114 -3.01 10.81 15.17
CA ALA A 114 -3.59 9.47 15.21
C ALA A 114 -4.74 9.23 14.21
N ALA A 115 -4.80 10.00 13.11
CA ALA A 115 -5.87 9.90 12.11
C ALA A 115 -6.00 8.50 11.48
N HIS A 116 -4.90 7.74 11.40
CA HIS A 116 -4.89 6.34 10.97
C HIS A 116 -5.82 5.45 11.82
N GLN A 117 -5.97 5.70 13.12
CA GLN A 117 -6.85 4.90 13.98
C GLN A 117 -8.31 5.02 13.56
N GLY A 118 -8.75 6.25 13.24
CA GLY A 118 -10.09 6.49 12.69
C GLY A 118 -10.29 5.83 11.33
N MET A 119 -9.29 5.91 10.46
CA MET A 119 -9.29 5.22 9.16
C MET A 119 -9.43 3.70 9.31
N LEU A 120 -8.65 3.08 10.20
CA LEU A 120 -8.73 1.64 10.48
C LEU A 120 -10.10 1.26 11.08
N ALA A 121 -10.63 2.08 12.00
CA ALA A 121 -11.97 1.87 12.57
C ALA A 121 -13.08 2.02 11.52
N ASP A 122 -12.93 2.91 10.54
CA ASP A 122 -13.90 3.06 9.46
C ASP A 122 -13.79 1.93 8.44
N LEU A 123 -12.57 1.45 8.12
CA LEU A 123 -12.37 0.22 7.36
C LEU A 123 -13.06 -0.97 8.06
N ARG A 124 -13.04 -1.01 9.40
CA ARG A 124 -13.75 -2.05 10.16
C ARG A 124 -15.25 -2.12 9.91
N LYS A 125 -15.86 -0.99 9.51
CA LYS A 125 -17.30 -0.87 9.26
C LYS A 125 -17.67 -1.13 7.80
N THR A 126 -16.69 -1.34 6.92
CA THR A 126 -16.93 -1.64 5.50
C THR A 126 -17.14 -3.13 5.26
N ASP A 127 -17.65 -3.48 4.08
CA ASP A 127 -17.72 -4.87 3.60
C ASP A 127 -16.39 -5.40 3.03
N VAL A 128 -15.30 -4.64 3.13
CA VAL A 128 -13.97 -5.13 2.74
C VAL A 128 -13.56 -6.22 3.74
N THR A 129 -13.14 -7.37 3.22
CA THR A 129 -12.73 -8.53 4.00
C THR A 129 -11.27 -8.88 3.74
N ASN A 130 -10.69 -9.78 4.54
CA ASN A 130 -9.36 -10.33 4.29
C ASN A 130 -8.26 -9.26 4.23
N MET A 131 -8.26 -8.35 5.22
CA MET A 131 -7.30 -7.26 5.38
C MET A 131 -6.23 -7.63 6.42
N LEU A 132 -4.99 -7.78 5.95
CA LEU A 132 -3.81 -7.88 6.81
C LEU A 132 -3.17 -6.50 6.95
N VAL A 133 -2.77 -6.13 8.16
CA VAL A 133 -2.09 -4.87 8.45
C VAL A 133 -0.70 -5.18 8.98
N SER A 134 0.30 -4.44 8.52
CA SER A 134 1.62 -4.35 9.14
C SER A 134 1.89 -2.90 9.52
N GLU A 135 2.30 -2.64 10.76
CA GLU A 135 2.76 -1.33 11.23
C GLU A 135 4.15 -1.45 11.85
N ILE A 136 5.00 -0.45 11.58
CA ILE A 136 6.23 -0.16 12.33
C ILE A 136 6.07 1.19 13.01
N ARG A 137 6.31 1.25 14.31
CA ARG A 137 6.16 2.44 15.15
C ARG A 137 7.46 2.71 15.89
N LEU A 138 7.98 3.92 15.82
CA LEU A 138 9.12 4.37 16.62
C LEU A 138 8.64 4.72 18.04
N ASP A 139 9.43 4.37 19.06
CA ASP A 139 9.11 4.67 20.46
C ASP A 139 9.05 6.19 20.74
N ALA A 140 9.83 6.95 19.97
CA ALA A 140 9.84 8.40 19.99
C ALA A 140 9.82 8.94 18.55
N PRO A 141 9.10 10.05 18.29
CA PRO A 141 9.21 10.72 17.00
C PRO A 141 10.66 11.21 16.78
N PRO A 142 11.16 11.22 15.53
CA PRO A 142 12.47 11.79 15.21
C PRO A 142 12.56 13.25 15.69
N GLU A 143 13.77 13.74 16.04
CA GLU A 143 14.01 15.09 16.58
C GLU A 143 13.80 16.24 15.56
N GLU A 144 13.01 16.04 14.49
CA GLU A 144 12.79 17.02 13.42
C GLU A 144 11.31 17.25 13.04
N THR A 145 11.09 18.29 12.24
CA THR A 145 9.83 18.83 11.70
C THR A 145 8.86 17.79 11.11
N PHE A 146 9.36 16.64 10.67
CA PHE A 146 8.56 15.54 10.12
C PHE A 146 8.02 14.67 11.26
N ARG A 147 6.80 14.99 11.70
CA ARG A 147 6.13 14.37 12.85
C ARG A 147 5.71 12.90 12.66
N MET A 148 6.22 12.20 11.65
CA MET A 148 5.90 10.79 11.41
C MET A 148 6.65 9.92 12.42
N HIS A 149 5.92 9.21 13.27
CA HIS A 149 6.46 8.27 14.26
C HIS A 149 6.29 6.82 13.86
N GLY A 150 5.93 6.55 12.61
CA GLY A 150 5.79 5.22 12.07
C GLY A 150 5.04 5.20 10.75
N SER A 151 4.83 4.01 10.21
CA SER A 151 4.01 3.80 9.03
C SER A 151 3.35 2.43 9.06
N GLY A 152 2.26 2.29 8.34
CA GLY A 152 1.59 1.03 8.14
C GLY A 152 1.26 0.75 6.69
N VAL A 153 1.01 -0.53 6.41
CA VAL A 153 0.50 -1.02 5.13
C VAL A 153 -0.71 -1.90 5.40
N ILE A 154 -1.81 -1.66 4.69
CA ILE A 154 -2.96 -2.57 4.60
C ILE A 154 -2.82 -3.38 3.32
N VAL A 155 -2.94 -4.70 3.43
CA VAL A 155 -2.97 -5.65 2.31
C VAL A 155 -4.31 -6.37 2.31
N VAL A 156 -5.12 -6.15 1.27
CA VAL A 156 -6.37 -6.87 1.00
C VAL A 156 -6.06 -8.08 0.13
N ASN A 157 -6.63 -9.22 0.48
CA ASN A 157 -6.42 -10.49 -0.22
C ASN A 157 -4.94 -10.89 -0.35
N PRO A 158 -4.17 -10.90 0.77
CA PRO A 158 -2.78 -11.31 0.72
C PRO A 158 -2.63 -12.75 0.21
N PRO A 159 -1.56 -13.07 -0.53
CA PRO A 159 -1.32 -14.43 -1.00
C PRO A 159 -1.06 -15.40 0.17
N PHE A 160 -1.18 -16.71 -0.10
CA PHE A 160 -0.91 -17.73 0.90
C PHE A 160 0.53 -17.61 1.46
N GLY A 161 0.67 -17.77 2.79
CA GLY A 161 1.95 -17.64 3.50
C GLY A 161 2.46 -16.20 3.68
N PHE A 162 1.76 -15.20 3.13
CA PHE A 162 2.20 -13.81 3.19
C PHE A 162 2.19 -13.22 4.61
N GLU A 163 1.28 -13.65 5.49
CA GLU A 163 1.25 -13.21 6.90
C GLU A 163 2.57 -13.51 7.61
N THR A 164 3.06 -14.75 7.50
CA THR A 164 4.34 -15.17 8.10
C THR A 164 5.51 -14.40 7.49
N ALA A 165 5.57 -14.31 6.15
CA ALA A 165 6.63 -13.58 5.48
C ALA A 165 6.64 -12.08 5.84
N LEU A 166 5.46 -11.47 6.00
CA LEU A 166 5.32 -10.06 6.36
C LEU A 166 5.72 -9.83 7.82
N ASP A 167 5.36 -10.71 8.76
CA ASP A 167 5.79 -10.61 10.16
C ASP A 167 7.32 -10.72 10.29
N GLU A 168 7.94 -11.71 9.63
CA GLU A 168 9.40 -11.87 9.59
C GLU A 168 10.08 -10.62 9.01
N LEU A 169 9.60 -10.12 7.86
CA LEU A 169 10.13 -8.92 7.22
C LEU A 169 9.98 -7.68 8.11
N THR A 170 8.81 -7.49 8.71
CA THR A 170 8.52 -6.31 9.56
C THR A 170 9.43 -6.31 10.78
N ARG A 171 9.63 -7.46 11.44
CA ARG A 171 10.57 -7.60 12.56
C ARG A 171 12.01 -7.35 12.13
N HIS A 172 12.42 -7.90 10.98
CA HIS A 172 13.77 -7.69 10.46
C HIS A 172 14.06 -6.21 10.21
N ILE A 173 13.16 -5.50 9.50
CA ILE A 173 13.29 -4.07 9.25
C ILE A 173 13.39 -3.30 10.57
N THR A 174 12.50 -3.60 11.53
CA THR A 174 12.48 -2.97 12.85
C THR A 174 13.80 -3.14 13.60
N ALA A 175 14.41 -4.31 13.54
CA ALA A 175 15.72 -4.58 14.15
C ALA A 175 16.89 -3.85 13.47
N CYS A 176 16.72 -3.42 12.23
CA CYS A 176 17.73 -2.66 11.48
C CYS A 176 17.57 -1.13 11.63
N LEU A 177 16.48 -0.64 12.22
CA LEU A 177 16.29 0.79 12.43
C LEU A 177 17.24 1.31 13.52
N PRO A 178 17.76 2.55 13.36
CA PRO A 178 18.67 3.14 14.33
C PRO A 178 17.97 3.58 15.64
N ALA A 179 16.64 3.63 15.63
CA ALA A 179 15.81 4.00 16.77
C ALA A 179 15.05 2.77 17.30
N LYS A 180 14.71 2.78 18.58
CA LYS A 180 13.80 1.77 19.13
C LYS A 180 12.45 1.86 18.44
N ALA A 181 11.93 0.71 18.05
CA ALA A 181 10.70 0.59 17.30
C ALA A 181 9.98 -0.71 17.63
N GLU A 182 8.66 -0.67 17.48
CA GLU A 182 7.74 -1.79 17.63
C GLU A 182 7.22 -2.20 16.26
N ALA A 183 7.14 -3.52 16.04
CA ALA A 183 6.53 -4.13 14.88
C ALA A 183 5.20 -4.76 15.27
N SER A 184 4.17 -4.59 14.43
CA SER A 184 2.91 -5.32 14.58
C SER A 184 2.39 -5.79 13.24
N VAL A 185 1.92 -7.04 13.20
CA VAL A 185 1.19 -7.60 12.06
C VAL A 185 -0.10 -8.22 12.59
N PHE A 186 -1.24 -7.79 12.07
CA PHE A 186 -2.55 -8.22 12.55
C PHE A 186 -3.61 -8.17 11.47
N TRP A 187 -4.65 -8.98 11.60
CA TRP A 187 -5.82 -8.92 10.74
C TRP A 187 -6.77 -7.82 11.23
N LEU A 188 -7.32 -7.03 10.31
CA LEU A 188 -8.33 -6.04 10.66
C LEU A 188 -9.68 -6.75 10.85
N ASP A 189 -10.12 -6.88 12.11
CA ASP A 189 -11.24 -7.70 12.61
C ASP A 189 -12.62 -7.46 11.99
N ASN A 190 -12.80 -7.89 10.73
CA ASN A 190 -14.11 -7.85 10.10
C ASN A 190 -14.58 -9.17 9.53
N ARG A 191 -13.66 -10.09 9.18
CA ARG A 191 -13.87 -11.33 8.40
C ARG A 191 -12.54 -11.84 7.81
N ARG A 192 -11.72 -12.61 8.55
CA ARG A 192 -10.58 -13.33 7.97
C ARG A 192 -11.12 -14.45 7.09
N ILE A 193 -10.62 -14.57 5.85
CA ILE A 193 -10.94 -15.71 4.98
C ILE A 193 -9.80 -16.72 5.15
N SER A 194 -10.08 -17.86 5.77
CA SER A 194 -9.09 -18.93 5.88
C SER A 194 -8.86 -19.58 4.50
N PRO A 195 -7.61 -19.80 4.07
CA PRO A 195 -7.33 -20.59 2.87
C PRO A 195 -7.84 -22.04 2.99
N GLU A 196 -7.91 -22.57 4.21
CA GLU A 196 -8.28 -23.98 4.48
C GLU A 196 -9.79 -24.22 4.50
N THR A 197 -10.57 -23.16 4.63
CA THR A 197 -12.03 -23.24 4.65
C THR A 197 -12.53 -21.97 4.00
N SER A 198 -13.16 -22.04 2.83
CA SER A 198 -13.79 -20.90 2.15
C SER A 198 -14.99 -20.32 2.92
N ARG A 199 -14.88 -20.17 4.25
CA ARG A 199 -15.83 -19.61 5.19
C ARG A 199 -15.16 -18.47 5.94
N LEU A 200 -15.95 -17.43 6.17
CA LEU A 200 -15.59 -16.30 7.00
C LEU A 200 -15.42 -16.79 8.44
N GLY A 201 -14.22 -16.65 9.01
CA GLY A 201 -14.03 -16.82 10.44
C GLY A 201 -14.61 -15.60 11.15
N HIS A 202 -15.64 -15.82 11.96
CA HIS A 202 -15.99 -14.89 13.04
C HIS A 202 -15.02 -15.19 14.19
N ILE A 203 -14.11 -14.25 14.48
CA ILE A 203 -13.31 -14.24 15.71
C ILE A 203 -13.93 -13.17 16.60
#